data_AF-A0A9R1PA39-F1
#
_entry.id   AF-A0A9R1PA39-F1
#
_cell.length_a   1.000
_cell.length_b   1.000
_cell.length_c   1.000
_cell.angle_alpha   90.00
_cell.angle_beta   90.00
_cell.angle_gamma   90.00
#
_symmetry.space_group_name_H-M   'P 1'
#
loop_
_entity.id
_entity.type
_entity.pdbx_description
1 polymer ?
#
loop_
_entity_poly.entity_id
_entity_poly.type
_entity_poly.pdbx_seq_one_letter_code
_entity_poly.pdbx_strand_id
1 'polypeptide(L)'
;MLLVYLQGSGTSLDAVAAAIRVLEDDPITNAGRGSSLTESGQVECDASIMDGTTGSYGAVGAVQGVKNPIQVALHLTKEQMSGPSLLGRIPPMFLVGEGACQWAKCKGIDIIDATSEDNNWLVTENAKAQWVKYSALLASAKESVNRSTASASESISIQLDPSGSFLCLFISHLCFHCNQRFWHPYASFGWFIF
;
A
#
# COMPACT_ATOMS: atom_id res chain seq x y z
N MET A 1 22.02 -11.98 -1.85
CA MET A 1 20.88 -12.23 -2.76
C MET A 1 20.86 -11.29 -3.94
N LEU A 2 20.95 -9.96 -3.74
CA LEU A 2 20.91 -8.96 -4.83
C LEU A 2 22.02 -9.11 -5.90
N LEU A 3 23.26 -9.36 -5.47
CA LEU A 3 24.41 -9.53 -6.36
C LEU A 3 24.29 -10.76 -7.29
N VAL A 4 23.52 -11.78 -6.89
CA VAL A 4 23.33 -12.99 -7.70
C VAL A 4 22.38 -12.73 -8.88
N TYR A 5 21.40 -11.83 -8.71
CA TYR A 5 20.45 -11.47 -9.78
C TYR A 5 21.12 -10.66 -10.90
N LEU A 6 22.03 -9.75 -10.53
CA LEU A 6 22.81 -8.96 -11.49
C LEU A 6 23.92 -9.76 -12.19
N GLN A 7 24.36 -10.87 -11.58
CA GLN A 7 25.32 -11.80 -12.18
C GLN A 7 24.66 -12.92 -12.99
N GLY A 8 23.33 -13.04 -12.95
CA GLY A 8 22.52 -13.94 -13.77
C GLY A 8 21.86 -13.23 -14.95
N SER A 9 21.03 -13.94 -15.72
CA SER A 9 20.26 -13.40 -16.86
C SER A 9 19.02 -12.58 -16.45
N GLY A 10 18.98 -12.03 -15.24
CA GLY A 10 17.84 -11.27 -14.71
C GLY A 10 17.85 -9.82 -15.17
N THR A 11 16.66 -9.21 -15.36
CA THR A 11 16.57 -7.77 -15.64
C THR A 11 16.80 -6.94 -14.37
N SER A 12 17.17 -5.66 -14.51
CA SER A 12 17.23 -4.70 -13.39
C SER A 12 15.90 -4.66 -12.62
N LEU A 13 14.79 -4.73 -13.35
CA LEU A 13 13.44 -4.75 -12.81
C LEU A 13 13.21 -5.97 -11.90
N ASP A 14 13.64 -7.16 -12.33
CA ASP A 14 13.53 -8.39 -11.53
C ASP A 14 14.43 -8.33 -10.28
N ALA A 15 15.63 -7.74 -10.41
CA ALA A 15 16.55 -7.58 -9.28
C ALA A 15 15.97 -6.66 -8.19
N VAL A 16 15.38 -5.54 -8.58
CA VAL A 16 14.72 -4.61 -7.65
C VAL A 16 13.49 -5.26 -7.01
N ALA A 17 12.65 -5.92 -7.79
CA ALA A 17 11.48 -6.62 -7.25
C ALA A 17 11.85 -7.76 -6.28
N ALA A 18 12.95 -8.48 -6.54
CA ALA A 18 13.47 -9.49 -5.63
C ALA A 18 14.00 -8.88 -4.32
N ALA A 19 14.63 -7.70 -4.39
CA ALA A 19 15.08 -6.96 -3.22
C ALA A 19 13.91 -6.56 -2.32
N ILE A 20 12.89 -5.94 -2.91
CA ILE A 20 11.70 -5.48 -2.21
C ILE A 20 10.93 -6.67 -1.64
N ARG A 21 10.86 -7.79 -2.36
CA ARG A 21 10.24 -9.02 -1.84
C ARG A 21 10.87 -9.50 -0.52
N VAL A 22 12.20 -9.41 -0.40
CA VAL A 22 12.88 -9.76 0.87
C VAL A 22 12.45 -8.84 1.99
N LEU A 23 12.25 -7.54 1.70
CA LEU A 23 11.73 -6.59 2.67
C LEU A 23 10.26 -6.89 3.02
N GLU A 24 9.41 -7.14 2.03
CA GLU A 24 7.99 -7.46 2.23
C GLU A 24 7.76 -8.79 2.99
N ASP A 25 8.71 -9.72 2.94
CA ASP A 25 8.66 -10.97 3.71
C ASP A 25 9.18 -10.78 5.16
N ASP A 26 9.90 -9.68 5.45
CA ASP A 26 10.47 -9.37 6.76
C ASP A 26 9.43 -8.69 7.68
N PRO A 27 9.06 -9.33 8.81
CA PRO A 27 8.03 -8.83 9.73
C PRO A 27 8.35 -7.50 10.43
N ILE A 28 9.60 -7.03 10.35
CA ILE A 28 10.03 -5.77 10.97
C ILE A 28 9.66 -4.58 10.08
N THR A 29 9.49 -4.80 8.77
CA THR A 29 9.19 -3.72 7.83
C THR A 29 7.68 -3.43 7.79
N ASN A 30 7.34 -2.19 7.42
CA ASN A 30 5.96 -1.78 7.18
C ASN A 30 5.56 -2.02 5.72
N ALA A 31 5.88 -3.20 5.17
CA ALA A 31 5.55 -3.59 3.80
C ALA A 31 5.20 -5.07 3.76
N GLY A 32 4.12 -5.45 3.08
CA GLY A 32 3.65 -6.84 3.04
C GLY A 32 3.40 -7.40 4.46
N ARG A 33 4.26 -8.32 4.90
CA ARG A 33 4.23 -8.88 6.25
C ARG A 33 4.73 -7.86 7.27
N GLY A 34 3.92 -7.56 8.28
CA GLY A 34 4.25 -6.57 9.30
C GLY A 34 3.77 -5.16 8.98
N SER A 35 3.05 -4.98 7.86
CA SER A 35 2.37 -3.74 7.56
C SER A 35 1.40 -3.32 8.67
N SER A 36 1.33 -2.00 8.90
CA SER A 36 0.38 -1.38 9.82
C SER A 36 -1.06 -1.72 9.45
N LEU A 37 -1.85 -1.97 10.48
CA LEU A 37 -3.26 -2.30 10.31
C LEU A 37 -4.10 -1.02 10.06
N THR A 38 -5.12 -1.15 9.21
CA THR A 38 -6.23 -0.19 9.09
C THR A 38 -7.01 -0.11 10.40
N GLU A 39 -7.90 0.88 10.59
CA GLU A 39 -8.77 0.91 11.78
C GLU A 39 -9.72 -0.28 11.85
N SER A 40 -10.04 -0.90 10.71
CA SER A 40 -10.77 -2.18 10.65
C SER A 40 -9.89 -3.39 11.03
N GLY A 41 -8.62 -3.19 11.36
CA GLY A 41 -7.69 -4.23 11.78
C GLY A 41 -7.13 -5.08 10.64
N GLN A 42 -7.24 -4.61 9.39
CA GLN A 42 -6.83 -5.35 8.19
C GLN A 42 -5.49 -4.82 7.65
N VAL A 43 -4.77 -5.66 6.92
CA VAL A 43 -3.57 -5.25 6.18
C VAL A 43 -3.97 -4.83 4.77
N GLU A 44 -3.61 -3.61 4.42
CA GLU A 44 -3.74 -3.06 3.08
C GLU A 44 -2.39 -2.52 2.62
N CYS A 45 -1.93 -2.98 1.47
CA CYS A 45 -0.62 -2.59 0.95
C CYS A 45 -0.74 -1.80 -0.35
N ASP A 46 0.27 -0.97 -0.58
CA ASP A 46 0.48 -0.21 -1.80
C ASP A 46 1.89 -0.55 -2.31
N ALA A 47 2.07 -0.73 -3.62
CA ALA A 47 3.39 -0.94 -4.21
C ALA A 47 3.41 -0.49 -5.67
N SER A 48 4.57 -0.03 -6.14
CA SER A 48 4.77 0.33 -7.54
C SER A 48 6.19 0.07 -8.01
N ILE A 49 6.36 -0.11 -9.31
CA ILE A 49 7.66 -0.28 -9.94
C ILE A 49 7.63 0.27 -11.37
N MET A 50 8.74 0.89 -11.78
CA MET A 50 8.93 1.47 -13.11
C MET A 50 10.18 0.90 -13.75
N ASP A 51 10.13 0.65 -15.05
CA ASP A 51 11.35 0.50 -15.85
C ASP A 51 11.77 1.85 -16.43
N GLY A 52 12.99 2.27 -16.11
CA GLY A 52 13.56 3.53 -16.58
C GLY A 52 13.90 3.53 -18.07
N THR A 53 14.00 2.36 -18.71
CA THR A 53 14.37 2.26 -20.14
C THR A 53 13.16 2.43 -21.04
N THR A 54 12.06 1.71 -20.77
CA THR A 54 10.84 1.77 -21.58
C THR A 54 9.84 2.80 -21.08
N GLY A 55 9.98 3.27 -19.82
CA GLY A 55 8.96 4.07 -19.15
C GLY A 55 7.72 3.27 -18.73
N SER A 56 7.75 1.94 -18.87
CA SER A 56 6.64 1.08 -18.44
C SER A 56 6.50 1.12 -16.92
N TYR A 57 5.26 1.21 -16.44
CA TYR A 57 4.93 1.38 -15.04
C TYR A 57 3.79 0.46 -14.61
N GLY A 58 3.88 0.00 -13.38
CA GLY A 58 2.90 -0.89 -12.75
C GLY A 58 2.76 -0.55 -11.28
N ALA A 59 1.53 -0.52 -10.79
CA ALA A 59 1.24 -0.21 -9.41
C ALA A 59 -0.01 -0.92 -8.89
N VAL A 60 -0.04 -1.12 -7.58
CA VAL A 60 -1.20 -1.58 -6.84
C VAL A 60 -1.44 -0.74 -5.60
N GLY A 61 -2.69 -0.60 -5.19
CA GLY A 61 -3.05 0.14 -3.99
C GLY A 61 -4.22 -0.46 -3.23
N ALA A 62 -4.24 -0.27 -1.91
CA ALA A 62 -5.23 -0.80 -0.99
C ALA A 62 -5.51 -2.31 -1.21
N VAL A 63 -4.48 -3.09 -1.54
CA VAL A 63 -4.64 -4.53 -1.79
C VAL A 63 -4.59 -5.30 -0.48
N GLN A 64 -5.56 -6.19 -0.30
CA GLN A 64 -5.68 -7.03 0.89
C GLN A 64 -5.25 -8.46 0.57
N GLY A 65 -4.59 -9.13 1.53
CA GLY A 65 -4.23 -10.54 1.41
C GLY A 65 -3.10 -10.87 0.43
N VAL A 66 -2.57 -9.89 -0.31
CA VAL A 66 -1.44 -10.10 -1.21
C VAL A 66 -0.16 -10.21 -0.38
N LYS A 67 0.54 -11.35 -0.48
CA LYS A 67 1.79 -11.57 0.26
C LYS A 67 2.89 -10.58 -0.13
N ASN A 68 3.11 -10.42 -1.43
CA ASN A 68 4.16 -9.57 -1.98
C ASN A 68 3.57 -8.58 -3.00
N PRO A 69 3.04 -7.42 -2.55
CA PRO A 69 2.46 -6.39 -3.41
C PRO A 69 3.35 -5.96 -4.59
N ILE A 70 4.68 -5.92 -4.40
CA ILE A 70 5.63 -5.58 -5.47
C ILE A 70 5.57 -6.55 -6.65
N GLN A 71 5.24 -7.82 -6.42
CA GLN A 71 5.11 -8.81 -7.50
C GLN A 71 3.91 -8.48 -8.38
N VAL A 72 2.81 -7.99 -7.81
CA VAL A 72 1.65 -7.55 -8.59
C VAL A 72 2.00 -6.34 -9.44
N ALA A 73 2.71 -5.36 -8.85
CA ALA A 73 3.23 -4.21 -9.59
C ALA A 73 4.18 -4.62 -10.72
N LEU A 74 5.10 -5.56 -10.48
CA LEU A 74 6.01 -6.10 -11.48
C LEU A 74 5.26 -6.76 -12.64
N HIS A 75 4.23 -7.55 -12.35
CA HIS A 75 3.40 -8.18 -13.37
C HIS A 75 2.67 -7.13 -14.22
N LEU A 76 2.14 -6.05 -13.63
CA LEU A 76 1.53 -4.95 -14.37
C LEU A 76 2.53 -4.26 -15.30
N THR A 77 3.75 -3.99 -14.82
CA THR A 77 4.82 -3.40 -15.62
C THR A 77 5.19 -4.29 -16.82
N LYS A 78 5.29 -5.60 -16.61
CA LYS A 78 5.60 -6.57 -17.68
C LYS A 78 4.48 -6.68 -18.72
N GLU A 79 3.21 -6.61 -18.29
CA GLU A 79 2.07 -6.58 -19.22
C GLU A 79 2.11 -5.30 -20.07
N GLN A 80 2.41 -4.14 -19.46
CA GLN A 80 2.65 -2.89 -20.17
C GLN A 80 3.75 -2.99 -21.23
N MET A 81 4.89 -3.60 -20.89
CA MET A 81 6.00 -3.84 -21.82
C MET A 81 5.64 -4.77 -22.98
N SER A 82 4.69 -5.67 -22.77
CA SER A 82 4.24 -6.63 -23.79
C SER A 82 3.39 -5.96 -24.88
N GLY A 83 3.03 -4.70 -24.70
CA GLY A 83 2.26 -3.91 -25.66
C GLY A 83 0.76 -4.16 -25.59
N PRO A 84 0.00 -3.70 -26.60
CA PRO A 84 -1.45 -3.85 -26.62
C PRO A 84 -1.88 -5.32 -26.60
N SER A 85 -2.85 -5.62 -25.75
CA SER A 85 -3.51 -6.92 -25.69
C SER A 85 -4.44 -7.13 -26.91
N LEU A 86 -5.16 -8.25 -26.91
CA LEU A 86 -6.20 -8.55 -27.90
C LEU A 86 -7.15 -7.35 -28.06
N LEU A 87 -7.42 -7.01 -29.32
CA LEU A 87 -8.25 -5.87 -29.74
C LEU A 87 -7.64 -4.49 -29.47
N GLY A 88 -6.31 -4.39 -29.33
CA GLY A 88 -5.61 -3.09 -29.19
C GLY A 88 -5.78 -2.44 -27.81
N ARG A 89 -6.22 -3.20 -26.80
CA ARG A 89 -6.39 -2.67 -25.44
C ARG A 89 -5.05 -2.54 -24.74
N ILE A 90 -4.80 -1.36 -24.19
CA ILE A 90 -3.62 -1.12 -23.35
C ILE A 90 -3.86 -1.76 -21.97
N PRO A 91 -2.92 -2.58 -21.46
CA PRO A 91 -3.03 -3.15 -20.12
C PRO A 91 -3.11 -2.07 -19.04
N PRO A 92 -3.84 -2.33 -17.93
CA PRO A 92 -3.92 -1.38 -16.83
C PRO A 92 -2.53 -1.17 -16.21
N MET A 93 -2.22 0.07 -15.85
CA MET A 93 -0.97 0.43 -15.16
C MET A 93 -1.13 0.48 -13.64
N PHE A 94 -2.35 0.70 -13.15
CA PHE A 94 -2.63 0.84 -11.73
C PHE A 94 -3.95 0.15 -11.40
N LEU A 95 -3.94 -0.74 -10.41
CA LEU A 95 -5.12 -1.44 -9.93
C LEU A 95 -5.26 -1.24 -8.42
N VAL A 96 -6.49 -1.12 -7.92
CA VAL A 96 -6.73 -0.85 -6.51
C VAL A 96 -7.83 -1.73 -5.92
N GLY A 97 -7.73 -1.99 -4.62
CA GLY A 97 -8.72 -2.72 -3.84
C GLY A 97 -8.97 -4.14 -4.34
N GLU A 98 -10.22 -4.58 -4.23
CA GLU A 98 -10.66 -5.93 -4.59
C GLU A 98 -10.39 -6.28 -6.06
N GLY A 99 -10.51 -5.31 -6.98
CA GLY A 99 -10.22 -5.53 -8.39
C GLY A 99 -8.75 -5.90 -8.64
N ALA A 100 -7.83 -5.32 -7.86
CA ALA A 100 -6.41 -5.70 -7.89
C ALA A 100 -6.19 -7.11 -7.32
N CYS A 101 -6.87 -7.47 -6.23
CA CYS A 101 -6.78 -8.80 -5.63
C CYS A 101 -7.26 -9.89 -6.62
N GLN A 102 -8.40 -9.68 -7.26
CA GLN A 102 -8.93 -10.60 -8.28
C GLN A 102 -7.98 -10.73 -9.46
N TRP A 103 -7.41 -9.60 -9.92
CA TRP A 103 -6.44 -9.61 -10.99
C TRP A 103 -5.18 -10.40 -10.61
N ALA A 104 -4.66 -10.21 -9.40
CA ALA A 104 -3.51 -10.95 -8.89
C ALA A 104 -3.80 -12.47 -8.81
N LYS A 105 -4.98 -12.87 -8.30
CA LYS A 105 -5.44 -14.27 -8.32
C LYS A 105 -5.45 -14.85 -9.74
N CYS A 106 -6.00 -14.11 -10.71
CA CYS A 106 -6.03 -14.53 -12.12
C CYS A 106 -4.64 -14.70 -12.75
N LYS A 107 -3.62 -14.01 -12.23
CA LYS A 107 -2.22 -14.13 -12.68
C LYS A 107 -1.43 -15.21 -11.91
N GLY A 108 -2.08 -15.95 -11.02
CA GLY A 108 -1.46 -17.00 -10.22
C GLY A 108 -0.59 -16.46 -9.09
N ILE A 109 -0.81 -15.23 -8.65
CA ILE A 109 -0.12 -14.66 -7.49
C ILE A 109 -0.86 -15.11 -6.23
N ASP A 110 -0.11 -15.65 -5.27
CA ASP A 110 -0.65 -16.16 -4.00
C ASP A 110 -1.34 -15.03 -3.22
N ILE A 111 -2.65 -15.19 -3.01
CA ILE A 111 -3.43 -14.38 -2.08
C ILE A 111 -3.75 -15.23 -0.87
N ILE A 112 -3.43 -14.70 0.30
CA ILE A 112 -3.80 -15.24 1.59
C ILE A 112 -5.23 -14.80 1.86
N ASP A 113 -6.18 -15.75 1.88
CA ASP A 113 -7.56 -15.44 2.19
C ASP A 113 -7.69 -15.04 3.67
N ALA A 114 -8.12 -13.80 3.90
CA ALA A 114 -8.28 -13.20 5.23
C ALA A 114 -9.38 -13.87 6.10
N THR A 115 -10.15 -14.81 5.53
CA THR A 115 -11.28 -15.49 6.17
C THR A 115 -10.89 -16.69 7.02
N SER A 116 -9.64 -17.16 6.95
CA SER A 116 -9.16 -18.21 7.84
C SER A 116 -8.62 -17.59 9.13
N GLU A 117 -9.41 -17.69 10.20
CA GLU A 117 -9.16 -17.10 11.53
C GLU A 117 -7.80 -17.46 12.15
N ASP A 118 -7.09 -18.46 11.60
CA ASP A 118 -5.89 -19.04 12.20
C ASP A 118 -4.56 -18.68 11.52
N ASN A 119 -4.52 -18.01 10.36
CA ASN A 119 -3.24 -17.79 9.65
C ASN A 119 -3.17 -16.49 8.83
N ASN A 120 -3.41 -15.34 9.48
CA ASN A 120 -3.08 -14.06 8.85
C ASN A 120 -1.56 -13.82 8.91
N TRP A 121 -0.80 -14.54 8.06
CA TRP A 121 0.66 -14.44 7.91
C TRP A 121 1.16 -12.99 7.82
N LEU A 122 0.35 -12.10 7.25
CA LEU A 122 0.64 -10.68 7.08
C LEU A 122 0.64 -9.91 8.40
N VAL A 123 -0.16 -10.33 9.39
CA VAL A 123 -0.31 -9.61 10.66
C VAL A 123 0.66 -10.15 11.69
N THR A 124 1.61 -9.30 12.09
CA THR A 124 2.58 -9.63 13.14
C THR A 124 2.06 -9.22 14.51
N GLU A 125 2.60 -9.85 15.56
CA GLU A 125 2.28 -9.49 16.95
C GLU A 125 2.58 -8.01 17.24
N ASN A 126 3.68 -7.49 16.69
CA ASN A 126 4.05 -6.09 16.82
C ASN A 126 3.03 -5.16 16.16
N ALA A 127 2.63 -5.43 14.91
CA ALA A 127 1.62 -4.65 14.20
C ALA A 127 0.27 -4.67 14.94
N LYS A 128 -0.13 -5.84 15.46
CA LYS A 128 -1.34 -6.00 16.27
C LYS A 128 -1.26 -5.22 17.59
N ALA A 129 -0.14 -5.28 18.30
CA ALA A 129 0.06 -4.54 19.56
C ALA A 129 0.01 -3.02 19.34
N GLN A 130 0.63 -2.54 18.27
CA GLN A 130 0.56 -1.13 17.87
C GLN A 130 -0.88 -0.73 17.56
N TRP A 131 -1.59 -1.53 16.77
CA TRP A 131 -2.99 -1.26 16.45
C TRP A 131 -3.87 -1.17 17.70
N VAL A 132 -3.78 -2.13 18.63
CA VAL A 132 -4.54 -2.08 19.90
C VAL A 132 -4.26 -0.78 20.67
N LYS A 133 -2.99 -0.40 20.80
CA LYS A 133 -2.58 0.82 21.48
C LYS A 133 -3.19 2.06 20.81
N TYR A 134 -3.09 2.19 19.51
CA TYR A 134 -3.58 3.38 18.81
C TYR A 134 -5.10 3.40 18.67
N SER A 135 -5.75 2.25 18.54
CA SER A 135 -7.21 2.11 18.58
C SER A 135 -7.79 2.62 19.90
N ALA A 136 -7.15 2.28 21.03
CA ALA A 136 -7.55 2.80 22.33
C ALA A 136 -7.38 4.33 22.42
N LEU A 137 -6.24 4.85 21.96
CA LEU A 137 -5.97 6.30 21.96
C LEU A 137 -6.97 7.06 21.06
N LEU A 138 -7.31 6.52 19.90
CA LEU A 138 -8.29 7.12 18.99
C LEU A 138 -9.69 7.11 19.59
N ALA A 139 -10.09 6.04 20.27
CA ALA A 139 -11.36 5.98 20.97
C ALA A 139 -11.45 7.08 22.05
N SER A 140 -10.41 7.22 22.87
CA SER A 140 -10.33 8.28 23.89
C SER A 140 -10.36 9.70 23.28
N ALA A 141 -9.66 9.90 22.16
CA ALA A 141 -9.66 11.18 21.45
C ALA A 141 -11.04 11.51 20.85
N LYS A 142 -11.69 10.55 20.17
CA LYS A 142 -13.05 10.70 19.62
C LYS A 142 -14.05 11.08 20.71
N GLU A 143 -13.92 10.51 21.91
CA GLU A 143 -14.78 10.85 23.05
C GLU A 143 -14.55 12.28 23.56
N SER A 144 -13.29 12.75 23.60
CA SER A 144 -12.98 14.14 23.96
C SER A 144 -13.57 15.15 22.96
N VAL A 145 -13.46 14.87 21.67
CA VAL A 145 -14.05 15.70 20.61
C VAL A 145 -15.57 15.74 20.71
N ASN A 146 -16.22 14.58 20.91
CA ASN A 146 -17.68 14.53 21.09
C ASN A 146 -18.17 15.29 22.32
N ARG A 147 -17.40 15.30 23.42
CA ARG A 147 -17.71 16.13 24.60
C ARG A 147 -17.60 17.62 24.30
N SER A 148 -16.59 18.03 23.54
CA SER A 148 -16.39 19.43 23.14
C SER A 148 -17.44 19.92 22.14
N THR A 149 -17.88 19.09 21.19
CA THR A 149 -18.93 19.42 20.22
C THR A 149 -20.33 19.40 20.84
N ALA A 150 -20.60 18.52 21.81
CA ALA A 150 -21.86 18.54 22.56
C ALA A 150 -22.03 19.77 23.47
N SER A 151 -20.93 20.41 23.89
CA SER A 151 -20.96 21.68 24.64
C SER A 151 -20.98 22.93 23.76
N ALA A 152 -20.81 22.79 22.44
CA ALA A 152 -20.73 23.90 21.49
C ALA A 152 -21.86 23.79 20.45
N SER A 153 -23.09 24.09 20.87
CA SER A 153 -24.15 24.50 19.96
C SER A 153 -23.90 25.94 19.51
N GLU A 154 -22.86 26.17 18.71
CA GLU A 154 -22.71 27.37 17.91
C GLU A 154 -21.89 27.00 16.66
N SER A 155 -22.49 27.28 15.51
CA SER A 155 -22.05 26.94 14.15
C SER A 155 -20.60 27.33 13.87
N ILE A 156 -19.74 26.33 13.62
CA ILE A 156 -18.41 26.53 13.04
C ILE A 156 -18.52 26.35 11.53
N SER A 157 -18.65 27.48 10.81
CA SER A 157 -18.42 27.56 9.37
C SER A 157 -16.92 27.56 9.09
N ILE A 158 -16.44 26.60 8.29
CA ILE A 158 -15.06 26.57 7.82
C ILE A 158 -14.94 27.60 6.68
N GLN A 159 -14.17 28.66 6.91
CA GLN A 159 -13.93 29.74 5.94
C GLN A 159 -12.70 29.37 5.08
N LEU A 160 -12.88 29.31 3.77
CA LEU A 160 -11.79 29.14 2.80
C LEU A 160 -11.15 30.50 2.48
N ASP A 161 -9.83 30.59 2.55
CA ASP A 161 -9.06 31.78 2.24
C ASP A 161 -8.85 31.89 0.70
N PRO A 162 -9.19 33.03 0.05
CA PRO A 162 -9.09 33.17 -1.39
C PRO A 162 -7.71 33.69 -1.77
N SER A 163 -6.70 32.83 -1.78
CA SER A 163 -5.48 33.10 -2.55
C SER A 163 -5.00 31.84 -3.25
N GLY A 164 -5.26 31.80 -4.56
CA GLY A 164 -4.84 30.72 -5.44
C GLY A 164 -3.32 30.66 -5.54
N SER A 165 -2.78 29.48 -5.27
CA SER A 165 -1.51 28.99 -5.77
C SER A 165 -1.58 27.47 -5.81
N PHE A 166 -1.60 26.89 -7.01
CA PHE A 166 -1.57 25.44 -7.22
C PHE A 166 -0.17 24.92 -6.90
N LEU A 167 -0.10 23.86 -6.09
CA LEU A 167 1.11 23.05 -5.91
C LEU A 167 0.74 21.59 -6.12
N CYS A 168 1.21 21.00 -7.22
CA CYS A 168 1.14 19.56 -7.46
C CYS A 168 2.26 18.89 -6.66
N LEU A 169 1.89 17.97 -5.76
CA LEU A 169 2.84 17.19 -4.96
C LEU A 169 2.37 15.74 -4.96
N PHE A 170 3.00 14.90 -5.80
CA PHE A 170 2.84 13.44 -5.70
C PHE A 170 3.66 12.95 -4.51
N ILE A 171 2.99 12.76 -3.37
CA ILE A 171 3.52 12.03 -2.21
C ILE A 171 2.92 10.63 -2.26
N SER A 172 3.75 9.64 -2.60
CA SER A 172 3.48 8.20 -2.47
C SER A 172 3.46 7.75 -1.00
N HIS A 173 2.58 8.38 -0.22
CA HIS A 173 2.09 7.95 1.08
C HIS A 173 0.71 8.53 1.40
N LEU A 174 0.13 9.32 0.48
CA LEU A 174 -1.21 9.88 0.63
C LEU A 174 -2.17 9.14 -0.32
N CYS A 175 -2.82 8.10 0.19
CA CYS A 175 -4.13 7.76 -0.32
C CYS A 175 -5.04 8.94 0.04
N PHE A 176 -5.28 9.85 -0.91
CA PHE A 176 -6.30 10.87 -0.78
C PHE A 176 -7.65 10.15 -0.58
N HIS A 177 -8.20 10.26 0.62
CA HIS A 177 -9.60 9.97 0.96
C HIS A 177 -10.06 8.51 1.04
N CYS A 178 -9.18 7.56 1.39
CA CYS A 178 -9.64 6.25 1.89
C CYS A 178 -9.45 6.14 3.40
N ASN A 179 -10.56 5.92 4.08
CA ASN A 179 -10.76 5.78 5.52
C ASN A 179 -9.58 5.10 6.26
N GLN A 180 -9.16 5.70 7.38
CA GLN A 180 -8.78 4.95 8.58
C GLN A 180 -7.43 4.17 8.61
N ARG A 181 -6.27 4.85 8.57
CA ARG A 181 -4.95 4.24 8.90
C ARG A 181 -4.41 4.73 10.25
N PHE A 182 -3.90 3.80 11.07
CA PHE A 182 -3.12 4.12 12.28
C PHE A 182 -1.66 4.35 11.94
N TRP A 183 -1.16 5.56 12.20
CA TRP A 183 0.24 5.92 11.95
C TRP A 183 1.02 6.00 13.27
N HIS A 184 2.11 5.24 13.38
CA HIS A 184 3.13 5.49 14.40
C HIS A 184 3.99 6.68 13.96
N PRO A 185 4.31 7.66 14.83
CA PRO A 185 5.10 8.86 14.46
C PRO A 185 6.54 8.57 14.00
N TYR A 186 6.96 7.29 14.03
CA TYR A 186 8.27 6.82 13.60
C TYR A 186 8.20 5.70 12.53
N ALA A 187 7.00 5.36 12.01
CA ALA A 187 6.84 4.34 10.96
C ALA A 187 7.18 4.87 9.54
N SER A 188 7.63 6.12 9.44
CA SER A 188 8.02 6.76 8.18
C SER A 188 9.45 6.42 7.78
N PHE A 189 9.79 5.14 7.65
CA PHE A 189 10.91 4.75 6.79
C PHE A 189 10.33 4.35 5.43
N GLY A 190 9.94 5.37 4.66
CA GLY A 190 9.68 5.23 3.24
C GLY A 190 11.02 4.98 2.54
N TRP A 191 11.26 3.73 2.17
CA TRP A 191 12.43 3.38 1.37
C TRP A 191 12.15 3.75 -0.08
N PHE A 192 12.65 4.91 -0.51
CA PHE A 192 12.82 5.20 -1.93
C PHE A 192 14.12 4.54 -2.37
N ILE A 193 14.02 3.44 -3.12
CA ILE A 193 15.14 2.98 -3.95
C ILE A 193 14.80 3.46 -5.36
N PHE A 194 15.40 4.59 -5.75
CA PHE A 194 15.51 5.01 -7.14
C PHE A 194 16.60 4.18 -7.84
#